data_AF-A0A1Z4JET2-F1
#
_entry.id   AF-A0A1Z4JET2-F1
#
_cell.length_a   1.000
_cell.length_b   1.000
_cell.length_c   1.000
_cell.angle_alpha   90.00
_cell.angle_beta   90.00
_cell.angle_gamma   90.00
#
_symmetry.space_group_name_H-M   'P 1'
#
loop_
_entity.id
_entity.type
_entity.pdbx_description
1 polymer ?
#
loop_
_entity_poly.entity_id
_entity_poly.type
_entity_poly.pdbx_seq_one_letter_code
_entity_poly.pdbx_strand_id
1 'polypeptide(L)'
;MIVWQVESIGVTAELSLDVENGNEAEAVQFKGDADLIECLKQDLSRSSGAFGHSIYLDSTTAIDIDSALHDLPSFYEVTILKGKNIVESYEVPGLEEGDLL
;
A
#
# COMPACT_ATOMS: atom_id res chain seq x y z
N MET A 1 -8.14 2.14 -9.63
CA MET A 1 -6.84 2.77 -9.32
C MET A 1 -6.81 3.55 -8.01
N ILE A 2 -5.83 3.23 -7.16
CA ILE A 2 -5.44 3.94 -5.92
C ILE A 2 -4.05 4.52 -6.11
N VAL A 3 -3.79 5.70 -5.53
CA VAL A 3 -2.48 6.38 -5.62
C VAL A 3 -2.08 6.91 -4.25
N TRP A 4 -0.92 6.50 -3.76
CA TRP A 4 -0.23 7.06 -2.60
C TRP A 4 0.93 7.92 -3.07
N GLN A 5 1.08 9.09 -2.47
CA GLN A 5 2.29 9.90 -2.55
C GLN A 5 3.08 9.69 -1.27
N VAL A 6 4.39 9.50 -1.41
CA VAL A 6 5.35 9.45 -0.31
C VAL A 6 6.38 10.54 -0.51
N GLU A 7 6.57 11.36 0.51
CA GLU A 7 7.58 12.42 0.54
C GLU A 7 8.66 12.09 1.59
N SER A 8 9.92 12.40 1.28
CA SER A 8 11.03 12.33 2.21
C SER A 8 12.09 13.35 1.80
N ILE A 9 12.55 14.19 2.74
CA ILE A 9 13.63 15.17 2.53
C ILE A 9 13.42 16.02 1.24
N GLY A 10 12.18 16.46 0.99
CA GLY A 10 11.84 17.32 -0.14
C GLY A 10 11.83 16.65 -1.52
N VAL A 11 11.92 15.32 -1.58
CA VAL A 11 11.67 14.53 -2.81
C VAL A 11 10.42 13.67 -2.65
N THR A 12 9.76 13.37 -3.77
CA THR A 12 8.47 12.67 -3.79
C THR A 12 8.48 11.47 -4.72
N ALA A 13 7.82 10.40 -4.30
CA ALA A 13 7.48 9.25 -5.11
C ALA A 13 5.98 8.94 -5.00
N GLU A 14 5.44 8.29 -6.01
CA GLU A 14 4.07 7.81 -6.08
C GLU A 14 4.10 6.28 -6.18
N LEU A 15 3.22 5.63 -5.44
CA LEU A 15 2.88 4.22 -5.57
C LEU A 15 1.43 4.12 -6.03
N SER A 16 1.13 3.22 -6.96
CA SER A 16 -0.24 3.01 -7.41
C SER A 16 -0.55 1.57 -7.75
N LEU A 17 -1.81 1.19 -7.54
CA LEU A 17 -2.39 -0.09 -7.91
C LEU A 17 -3.61 0.16 -8.79
N ASP A 18 -3.70 -0.52 -9.94
CA ASP A 18 -4.84 -0.39 -10.85
C ASP A 18 -5.90 -1.45 -10.58
N VAL A 19 -6.51 -1.35 -9.40
CA VAL A 19 -7.54 -2.28 -8.92
C VAL A 19 -8.92 -1.64 -8.89
N GLU A 20 -9.96 -2.48 -9.01
CA GLU A 20 -11.37 -2.09 -8.83
C GLU A 20 -11.85 -2.36 -7.38
N ASN A 21 -11.22 -3.30 -6.67
CA ASN A 21 -11.51 -3.67 -5.27
C ASN A 21 -10.20 -3.65 -4.45
N GLY A 22 -10.27 -3.27 -3.16
CA GLY A 22 -9.13 -3.28 -2.25
C GLY A 22 -8.48 -4.65 -2.04
N ASN A 23 -9.22 -5.73 -2.27
CA ASN A 23 -8.77 -7.12 -2.14
C ASN A 23 -8.10 -7.70 -3.39
N GLU A 24 -8.17 -6.98 -4.51
CA GLU A 24 -7.55 -7.42 -5.75
C GLU A 24 -6.03 -7.26 -5.63
N ALA A 25 -5.30 -8.32 -6.00
CA ALA A 25 -3.85 -8.29 -6.01
C ALA A 25 -3.37 -7.81 -7.38
N GLU A 26 -2.57 -6.75 -7.41
CA GLU A 26 -2.01 -6.20 -8.65
C GLU A 26 -0.56 -5.77 -8.41
N ALA A 27 0.22 -5.63 -9.49
CA ALA A 27 1.59 -5.16 -9.42
C ALA A 27 1.64 -3.68 -9.03
N VAL A 28 2.52 -3.34 -8.08
CA VAL A 28 2.71 -1.96 -7.64
C VAL A 28 3.46 -1.19 -8.72
N GLN A 29 2.89 -0.07 -9.15
CA GLN A 29 3.52 0.86 -10.06
C GLN A 29 4.18 1.99 -9.26
N PHE A 30 5.40 2.36 -9.65
CA PHE A 30 6.18 3.43 -9.01
C PHE A 30 6.48 4.56 -10.00
N LYS A 31 6.41 5.80 -9.52
CA LYS A 31 6.75 7.00 -10.30
C LYS A 31 7.35 8.08 -9.40
N GLY A 32 8.28 8.88 -9.91
CA GLY A 32 8.88 9.99 -9.16
C GLY A 32 10.39 9.83 -9.00
N ASP A 33 10.91 10.27 -7.87
CA ASP A 33 12.35 10.24 -7.58
C ASP A 33 12.89 8.80 -7.48
N ALA A 34 13.97 8.51 -8.21
CA ALA A 34 14.49 7.15 -8.35
C ALA A 34 15.11 6.62 -7.06
N ASP A 35 15.87 7.45 -6.34
CA ASP A 35 16.56 7.05 -5.10
C ASP A 35 15.52 6.78 -4.00
N LEU A 36 14.51 7.65 -3.89
CA LEU A 36 13.38 7.44 -2.98
C LEU A 36 12.62 6.16 -3.30
N ILE A 37 12.37 5.87 -4.58
CA ILE A 37 11.71 4.61 -5.00
C ILE A 37 12.54 3.40 -4.56
N GLU A 38 13.86 3.41 -4.74
CA GLU A 38 14.72 2.31 -4.30
C GLU A 38 14.67 2.11 -2.78
N CYS A 39 14.73 3.20 -2.00
CA CYS A 39 14.57 3.13 -0.55
C CYS A 39 13.20 2.56 -0.15
N LEU A 40 12.12 3.06 -0.75
CA LEU A 40 10.75 2.58 -0.47
C LEU A 40 10.60 1.10 -0.79
N LYS A 41 11.18 0.62 -1.88
CA LYS A 41 11.18 -0.81 -2.20
C LYS A 41 11.87 -1.64 -1.12
N GLN A 42 13.00 -1.17 -0.60
CA GLN A 42 13.72 -1.86 0.46
C GLN A 42 12.92 -1.89 1.77
N ASP A 43 12.31 -0.77 2.16
CA ASP A 43 11.55 -0.70 3.40
C ASP A 43 10.23 -1.48 3.32
N LEU A 44 9.49 -1.36 2.21
CA LEU A 44 8.28 -2.16 1.98
C LEU A 44 8.58 -3.67 1.94
N SER A 45 9.74 -4.08 1.42
CA SER A 45 10.14 -5.51 1.44
C SER A 45 10.36 -6.08 2.84
N ARG A 46 10.49 -5.21 3.84
CA ARG A 46 10.67 -5.56 5.27
C ARG A 46 9.39 -5.33 6.07
N SER A 47 8.47 -4.52 5.56
CA SER A 47 7.17 -4.27 6.17
C SER A 47 6.21 -5.45 6.02
N SER A 48 5.23 -5.50 6.91
CA SER A 48 4.09 -6.41 6.81
C SER A 48 2.83 -5.64 6.41
N GLY A 49 1.98 -6.27 5.62
CA GLY A 49 0.63 -5.77 5.35
C GLY A 49 -0.31 -5.95 6.55
N ALA A 50 -1.59 -5.63 6.37
CA ALA A 50 -2.60 -5.63 7.43
C ALA A 50 -2.76 -6.99 8.14
N PHE A 51 -2.41 -8.09 7.46
CA PHE A 51 -2.55 -9.46 7.96
C PHE A 51 -1.21 -10.10 8.37
N GLY A 52 -0.14 -9.31 8.50
CA GLY A 52 1.16 -9.81 8.94
C GLY A 52 1.94 -10.57 7.87
N HIS A 53 1.53 -10.48 6.60
CA HIS A 53 2.29 -11.02 5.47
C HIS A 53 3.32 -10.00 4.99
N SER A 54 4.54 -10.47 4.71
CA SER A 54 5.58 -9.64 4.09
C SER A 54 5.13 -9.15 2.72
N ILE A 55 5.31 -7.86 2.45
CA ILE A 55 4.96 -7.30 1.14
C ILE A 55 6.13 -7.50 0.19
N TYR A 56 5.88 -8.21 -0.91
CA TYR A 56 6.82 -8.34 -2.02
C TYR A 56 6.15 -7.80 -3.29
N LEU A 57 6.75 -6.77 -3.88
CA LEU A 57 6.09 -5.79 -4.76
C LEU A 57 5.65 -6.30 -6.15
N ASP A 58 5.81 -7.59 -6.42
CA ASP A 58 5.38 -8.22 -7.67
C ASP A 58 3.84 -8.29 -7.77
N SER A 59 3.15 -8.48 -6.64
CA SER A 59 1.68 -8.39 -6.53
C SER A 59 1.27 -8.20 -5.09
N THR A 60 0.33 -7.30 -4.81
CA THR A 60 -0.15 -7.03 -3.45
C THR A 60 -1.54 -6.39 -3.49
N THR A 61 -2.22 -6.38 -2.36
CA THR A 61 -3.51 -5.69 -2.23
C THR A 61 -3.34 -4.24 -1.78
N ALA A 62 -4.39 -3.45 -1.98
CA ALA A 62 -4.42 -2.06 -1.54
C ALA A 62 -4.29 -1.93 -0.01
N ILE A 63 -4.93 -2.85 0.70
CA ILE A 63 -5.00 -2.87 2.17
C ILE A 63 -3.63 -3.19 2.76
N ASP A 64 -2.93 -4.16 2.17
CA ASP A 64 -1.58 -4.51 2.59
C ASP A 64 -0.64 -3.32 2.41
N ILE A 65 -0.65 -2.68 1.24
CA ILE A 65 0.20 -1.52 0.96
C ILE A 65 -0.13 -0.36 1.90
N ASP A 66 -1.41 -0.04 2.10
CA ASP A 66 -1.80 1.04 3.00
C ASP A 66 -1.34 0.78 4.44
N SER A 67 -1.48 -0.44 4.95
CA SER A 67 -0.98 -0.83 6.26
C SER A 67 0.55 -0.72 6.34
N ALA A 68 1.27 -1.24 5.35
CA ALA A 68 2.74 -1.19 5.34
C ALA A 68 3.28 0.24 5.22
N LEU A 69 2.57 1.13 4.51
CA LEU A 69 2.92 2.54 4.40
C LEU A 69 2.71 3.29 5.73
N HIS A 70 1.71 2.91 6.54
CA HIS A 70 1.52 3.46 7.89
C HIS A 70 2.62 3.02 8.87
N ASP A 71 3.26 1.88 8.63
CA ASP A 71 4.36 1.35 9.45
C ASP A 71 5.74 1.86 9.02
N LEU A 72 5.81 2.69 7.97
CA LEU A 72 7.08 3.27 7.52
C LEU A 72 7.71 4.19 8.59
N PRO A 73 9.05 4.35 8.58
CA PRO A 73 9.73 5.30 9.44
C PRO A 73 9.15 6.73 9.37
N SER A 74 9.16 7.44 10.49
CA SER A 74 8.49 8.75 10.64
C SER A 74 9.05 9.90 9.80
N PHE A 75 10.12 9.67 9.04
CA PHE A 75 10.66 10.66 8.10
C PHE A 75 9.98 10.59 6.72
N TYR A 76 9.15 9.57 6.49
CA TYR A 76 8.25 9.51 5.35
C TYR A 76 6.95 10.23 5.70
N GLU A 77 6.50 11.11 4.81
CA GLU A 77 5.15 11.65 4.83
C GLU A 77 4.33 10.96 3.74
N VAL A 78 3.27 10.24 4.13
CA VAL A 78 2.42 9.49 3.20
C VAL A 78 1.07 10.18 3.07
N THR A 79 0.62 10.40 1.83
CA THR A 79 -0.70 10.96 1.52
C THR A 79 -1.39 10.14 0.43
N ILE A 80 -2.65 9.77 0.64
CA ILE A 80 -3.47 9.14 -0.41
C ILE A 80 -4.03 10.22 -1.33
N LEU A 81 -3.64 10.20 -2.59
CA LEU A 81 -4.11 11.17 -3.61
C LEU A 81 -5.41 10.72 -4.29
N LYS A 82 -5.63 9.40 -4.42
CA LYS A 82 -6.79 8.83 -5.11
C LYS A 82 -7.16 7.47 -4.55
N GLY A 83 -8.44 7.14 -4.55
CA GLY A 83 -8.91 5.77 -4.29
C GLY A 83 -8.94 5.38 -2.80
N LYS A 84 -9.00 6.35 -1.89
CA LYS A 84 -9.07 6.10 -0.44
C LYS A 84 -10.22 5.17 -0.04
N ASN A 85 -11.37 5.26 -0.72
CA ASN A 85 -12.53 4.39 -0.52
C ASN A 85 -12.37 2.98 -1.08
N ILE A 86 -11.25 2.67 -1.73
CA ILE A 86 -10.95 1.31 -2.20
C ILE A 86 -10.06 0.61 -1.16
N VAL A 87 -9.40 1.39 -0.28
CA VAL A 87 -8.72 0.88 0.92
C VAL A 87 -9.76 0.62 2.01
N GLU A 88 -10.59 -0.40 1.79
CA GLU A 88 -11.59 -0.88 2.74
C GLU A 88 -11.17 -2.27 3.21
N SER A 89 -11.64 -2.72 4.38
CA SER A 89 -11.28 -4.03 4.95
C SER A 89 -11.54 -5.19 3.98
N TYR A 90 -10.83 -6.33 4.14
CA TYR A 90 -11.11 -7.50 3.32
C TYR A 90 -12.57 -7.95 3.45
N GLU A 91 -13.36 -7.75 2.40
CA GLU A 91 -14.54 -8.58 2.14
C GLU A 91 -14.06 -10.01 1.85
N VAL A 92 -14.07 -10.85 2.88
CA VAL A 92 -13.89 -12.29 2.68
C VAL A 92 -15.20 -12.81 2.08
N PRO A 93 -15.20 -13.38 0.86
CA PRO A 93 -16.43 -13.89 0.27
C PRO A 93 -17.06 -14.96 1.17
N GLY A 94 -18.22 -14.65 1.76
CA GLY A 94 -18.97 -15.57 2.63
C GLY A 94 -18.77 -15.42 4.14
N LEU A 95 -18.09 -14.37 4.63
CA LEU A 95 -18.16 -13.95 6.03
C LEU A 95 -19.17 -12.81 6.15
N GLU A 96 -20.27 -13.01 6.87
CA GLU A 96 -21.21 -11.93 7.20
C GLU A 96 -20.65 -11.11 8.38
N GLU A 97 -21.12 -9.85 8.49
CA GLU A 97 -20.76 -8.94 9.58
C GLU A 97 -21.28 -9.51 10.93
N GLY A 98 -20.45 -10.34 11.57
CA GLY A 98 -20.84 -11.15 12.74
C GLY A 98 -20.04 -12.46 12.89
N ASP A 99 -19.35 -12.90 11.83
CA ASP A 99 -18.52 -14.11 11.85
C ASP A 99 -17.06 -13.88 12.31
N LEU A 100 -16.69 -12.65 12.62
CA LEU A 100 -15.39 -12.32 13.22
C LEU A 100 -15.44 -12.60 14.74
N LEU A 101 -14.82 -13.72 15.15
CA LEU A 101 -14.64 -14.15 16.55
C LEU A 101 -13.68 -13.23 17.32
#